data_AF-A0A401ULE4-F1
#
_entry.id   AF-A0A401ULE4-F1
#
_cell.length_a   1.000
_cell.length_b   1.000
_cell.length_c   1.000
_cell.angle_alpha   90.00
_cell.angle_beta   90.00
_cell.angle_gamma   90.00
#
_symmetry.space_group_name_H-M   'P 1'
#
loop_
_entity.id
_entity.type
_entity.pdbx_description
1 polymer ?
#
loop_
_entity_poly.entity_id
_entity_poly.type
_entity_poly.pdbx_seq_one_letter_code
_entity_poly.pdbx_strand_id
1 'polypeptide(L)'
;MKNTNLISMIELSGKDDADFKIGAFLQVLLEYHSISAETIALMSGVSEKEVVYLLETPKLVSLESKYKISKTVMSVRFLFKELES
;
A
#
# COMPACT_ATOMS: atom_id res chain seq x y z
N MET A 1 8.36 -18.46 18.75
CA MET A 1 7.93 -17.06 18.89
C MET A 1 7.61 -16.39 17.53
N LYS A 2 6.98 -17.11 16.57
CA LYS A 2 6.62 -16.58 15.24
C LYS A 2 5.11 -16.28 15.08
N ASN A 3 4.23 -17.00 15.80
CA ASN A 3 2.77 -16.87 15.63
C ASN A 3 2.13 -15.68 16.39
N THR A 4 2.74 -15.20 17.47
CA THR A 4 2.21 -14.09 18.27
C THR A 4 2.25 -12.73 17.54
N ASN A 5 3.07 -12.63 16.49
CA ASN A 5 3.25 -11.41 15.70
C ASN A 5 2.15 -11.25 14.62
N LEU A 6 1.73 -12.33 13.97
CA LEU A 6 0.72 -12.26 12.91
C LEU A 6 -0.70 -11.98 13.44
N ILE A 7 -1.07 -12.58 14.58
CA ILE A 7 -2.40 -12.37 15.20
C ILE A 7 -2.50 -10.93 15.75
N SER A 8 -1.45 -10.41 16.38
CA SER A 8 -1.42 -9.02 16.87
C SER A 8 -1.41 -7.99 15.72
N MET A 9 -0.74 -8.29 14.60
CA MET A 9 -0.84 -7.47 13.39
C MET A 9 -2.25 -7.48 12.79
N ILE A 10 -2.96 -8.61 12.84
CA ILE A 10 -4.38 -8.70 12.42
C ILE A 10 -5.28 -7.89 13.36
N GLU A 11 -5.10 -8.00 14.68
CA GLU A 11 -5.86 -7.25 15.69
C GLU A 11 -5.62 -5.73 15.62
N LEU A 12 -4.39 -5.29 15.34
CA LEU A 12 -4.07 -3.89 15.06
C LEU A 12 -4.70 -3.42 13.74
N SER A 13 -4.78 -4.31 12.74
CA SER A 13 -5.46 -3.99 11.49
C SER A 13 -6.98 -3.88 11.62
N GLY A 14 -7.60 -4.49 12.63
CA GLY A 14 -9.04 -4.38 12.90
C GLY A 14 -9.48 -3.07 13.57
N LYS A 15 -8.55 -2.14 13.82
CA LYS A 15 -8.84 -0.76 14.28
C LYS A 15 -8.85 0.25 13.10
N ASP A 16 -9.05 -0.29 11.89
CA ASP A 16 -9.08 0.22 10.52
C ASP A 16 -9.19 1.73 10.28
N ASP A 17 -8.06 2.35 9.93
CA ASP A 17 -8.05 3.31 8.82
C ASP A 17 -7.54 2.55 7.58
N ALA A 18 -8.45 2.24 6.66
CA ALA A 18 -8.12 1.54 5.42
C ALA A 18 -7.04 2.29 4.63
N ASP A 19 -7.07 3.62 4.66
CA ASP A 19 -6.07 4.45 3.99
C ASP A 19 -4.69 4.26 4.62
N PHE A 20 -4.62 4.18 5.96
CA PHE A 20 -3.37 3.91 6.67
C PHE A 20 -2.78 2.56 6.29
N LYS A 21 -3.61 1.51 6.18
CA LYS A 21 -3.14 0.16 5.83
C LYS A 21 -2.62 0.09 4.39
N ILE A 22 -3.32 0.72 3.44
CA ILE A 22 -2.86 0.82 2.05
C ILE A 22 -1.56 1.65 1.99
N GLY A 23 -1.53 2.77 2.70
CA GLY A 23 -0.36 3.66 2.79
C GLY A 23 0.88 2.94 3.32
N ALA A 24 0.75 2.13 4.37
CA ALA A 24 1.86 1.35 4.91
C ALA A 24 2.44 0.36 3.88
N PHE A 25 1.58 -0.33 3.11
CA PHE A 25 2.06 -1.21 2.05
C PHE A 25 2.68 -0.44 0.89
N LEU A 26 2.09 0.68 0.50
CA LEU A 26 2.65 1.55 -0.53
C LEU A 26 4.03 2.04 -0.11
N GLN A 27 4.21 2.46 1.14
CA GLN A 27 5.49 2.95 1.65
C GLN A 27 6.59 1.89 1.60
N VAL A 28 6.29 0.63 1.90
CA VAL A 28 7.24 -0.49 1.72
C VAL A 28 7.66 -0.61 0.24
N LEU A 29 6.74 -0.47 -0.69
CA LEU A 29 7.08 -0.53 -2.12
C LEU A 29 7.96 0.63 -2.56
N LEU A 30 7.68 1.85 -2.08
CA LEU A 30 8.43 3.04 -2.45
C LEU A 30 9.82 3.07 -1.80
N GLU A 31 9.92 2.78 -0.50
CA GLU A 31 11.15 3.00 0.27
C GLU A 31 12.03 1.76 0.31
N TYR A 32 11.47 0.58 0.55
CA TYR A 32 12.26 -0.65 0.67
C TYR A 32 12.56 -1.26 -0.69
N HIS A 33 11.55 -1.34 -1.58
CA HIS A 33 11.72 -1.91 -2.92
C HIS A 33 12.11 -0.87 -3.99
N SER A 34 12.22 0.42 -3.63
CA SER A 34 12.61 1.52 -4.54
C SER A 34 11.75 1.64 -5.81
N ILE A 35 10.48 1.22 -5.75
CA ILE A 35 9.54 1.35 -6.85
C ILE A 35 9.06 2.80 -6.87
N SER A 36 9.14 3.49 -8.02
CA SER A 36 8.70 4.89 -8.09
C SER A 36 7.18 5.04 -7.96
N ALA A 37 6.74 6.19 -7.45
CA ALA A 37 5.31 6.54 -7.42
C ALA A 37 4.71 6.57 -8.83
N GLU A 38 5.45 7.05 -9.82
CA GLU A 38 5.11 6.97 -11.25
C GLU A 38 4.84 5.52 -11.70
N THR A 39 5.69 4.56 -11.31
CA THR A 39 5.51 3.15 -11.68
C THR A 39 4.23 2.59 -11.08
N ILE A 40 3.96 2.87 -9.80
CA ILE A 40 2.71 2.48 -9.14
C ILE A 40 1.51 3.12 -9.84
N ALA A 41 1.59 4.40 -10.20
CA ALA A 41 0.53 5.12 -10.90
C ALA A 41 0.21 4.49 -12.26
N LEU A 42 1.25 4.20 -13.06
CA LEU A 42 1.13 3.53 -14.35
C LEU A 42 0.46 2.16 -14.22
N MET A 43 0.89 1.34 -13.26
CA MET A 43 0.31 0.01 -13.02
C MET A 43 -1.14 0.07 -12.51
N SER A 44 -1.50 1.14 -11.80
CA SER A 44 -2.82 1.34 -11.20
C SER A 44 -3.81 2.04 -12.13
N GLY A 45 -3.33 2.69 -13.20
CA GLY A 45 -4.17 3.52 -14.07
C GLY A 45 -4.73 4.75 -13.36
N VAL A 46 -3.93 5.38 -12.49
CA VAL A 46 -4.23 6.63 -11.79
C VAL A 46 -3.11 7.64 -12.03
N SER A 47 -3.26 8.89 -11.59
CA SER A 47 -2.17 9.86 -11.64
C SER A 47 -1.14 9.62 -10.54
N GLU A 48 0.13 9.97 -10.80
CA GLU A 48 1.20 9.94 -9.79
C GLU A 48 0.84 10.78 -8.56
N LYS A 49 0.19 11.93 -8.79
CA LYS A 49 -0.32 12.80 -7.72
C LYS A 49 -1.27 12.09 -6.78
N GLU A 50 -2.15 11.23 -7.29
CA GLU A 50 -3.07 10.44 -6.45
C GLU A 50 -2.34 9.38 -5.61
N VAL A 51 -1.24 8.82 -6.13
CA VAL A 51 -0.38 7.89 -5.38
C VAL A 51 0.31 8.62 -4.22
N VAL A 52 0.88 9.80 -4.48
CA VAL A 52 1.51 10.63 -3.44
C VAL A 52 0.48 11.09 -2.41
N TYR A 53 -0.68 11.57 -2.86
CA TYR A 53 -1.76 12.02 -1.97
C TYR A 53 -2.34 10.90 -1.12
N LEU A 54 -2.25 9.64 -1.55
CA LEU A 54 -2.66 8.52 -0.71
C LEU A 54 -1.79 8.40 0.55
N LEU A 55 -0.52 8.83 0.52
CA LEU A 55 0.37 8.84 1.67
C LEU A 55 0.22 10.10 2.52
N GLU A 56 0.13 11.27 1.86
CA GLU A 56 0.16 12.56 2.55
C GLU A 56 -1.23 13.02 3.02
N THR A 57 -2.23 12.88 2.15
CA THR A 57 -3.58 13.41 2.35
C THR A 57 -4.64 12.50 1.73
N PRO A 58 -4.86 11.28 2.27
CA PRO A 58 -5.74 10.27 1.66
C PRO A 58 -7.17 10.76 1.39
N LYS A 59 -7.64 11.76 2.14
CA LYS A 59 -8.97 12.38 2.00
C LYS A 59 -9.18 13.07 0.64
N LEU A 60 -8.11 13.42 -0.06
CA LEU A 60 -8.16 14.04 -1.40
C LEU A 60 -8.20 13.01 -2.54
N VAL A 61 -8.05 11.72 -2.23
CA VAL A 61 -8.05 10.65 -3.22
C VAL A 61 -9.45 10.03 -3.29
N SER A 62 -9.98 9.89 -4.51
CA SER A 62 -11.29 9.28 -4.73
C SER A 62 -11.30 7.82 -4.26
N LEU A 63 -12.46 7.30 -3.87
CA LEU A 63 -12.59 5.89 -3.49
C LEU A 63 -12.20 4.94 -4.65
N GLU A 64 -12.52 5.31 -5.89
CA GLU A 64 -12.14 4.55 -7.09
C GLU A 64 -10.61 4.49 -7.23
N SER A 65 -9.93 5.62 -7.09
CA SER A 65 -8.47 5.70 -7.17
C SER A 65 -7.81 4.93 -6.03
N LYS A 66 -8.34 5.04 -4.80
CA LYS A 66 -7.90 4.22 -3.65
C LYS A 66 -8.02 2.74 -3.95
N TYR A 67 -9.13 2.30 -4.54
CA TYR A 67 -9.34 0.89 -4.89
C TYR A 67 -8.35 0.41 -5.96
N LYS A 68 -8.12 1.22 -7.01
CA LYS A 68 -7.13 0.93 -8.06
C LYS A 68 -5.72 0.81 -7.49
N ILE A 69 -5.30 1.78 -6.67
CA ILE A 69 -3.99 1.77 -6.01
C ILE A 69 -3.89 0.57 -5.08
N SER A 70 -4.92 0.27 -4.29
CA SER A 70 -4.94 -0.89 -3.38
C SER A 70 -4.72 -2.20 -4.12
N LYS A 71 -5.43 -2.42 -5.24
CA LYS A 71 -5.29 -3.63 -6.04
C LYS A 71 -3.84 -3.79 -6.51
N THR A 72 -3.24 -2.73 -7.05
CA THR A 72 -1.85 -2.74 -7.49
C THR A 72 -0.89 -2.98 -6.33
N VAL A 73 -0.97 -2.19 -5.26
CA VAL A 73 -0.09 -2.26 -4.10
C VAL A 73 -0.14 -3.66 -3.47
N MET A 74 -1.33 -4.26 -3.35
CA MET A 74 -1.48 -5.62 -2.84
C MET A 74 -0.82 -6.66 -3.76
N SER A 75 -1.07 -6.58 -5.07
CA SER A 75 -0.45 -7.50 -6.04
C SER A 75 1.07 -7.39 -6.06
N VAL A 76 1.61 -6.17 -6.09
CA VAL A 76 3.05 -5.93 -6.09
C VAL A 76 3.67 -6.37 -4.77
N ARG A 77 3.10 -5.99 -3.62
CA ARG A 77 3.62 -6.41 -2.31
C ARG A 77 3.64 -7.93 -2.16
N PHE A 78 2.60 -8.61 -2.66
CA PHE A 78 2.55 -10.07 -2.63
C PHE A 78 3.70 -10.69 -3.43
N LEU A 79 3.96 -10.20 -4.65
CA LEU A 79 5.05 -10.70 -5.51
C LEU A 79 6.43 -10.43 -4.89
N PHE A 80 6.66 -9.22 -4.39
CA PHE A 80 7.96 -8.82 -3.87
C PHE A 80 8.27 -9.44 -2.51
N LYS A 81 7.26 -9.80 -1.72
CA LYS A 81 7.44 -10.53 -0.46
C LYS A 81 8.18 -11.86 -0.66
N GLU A 82 8.02 -12.52 -1.80
CA GLU A 82 8.75 -13.76 -2.11
C GLU A 82 10.25 -13.53 -2.34
N LEU A 83 10.66 -12.29 -2.58
CA LEU A 83 12.04 -11.86 -2.81
C LEU A 83 12.70 -11.26 -1.56
N GLU A 84 11.92 -11.00 -0.49
CA GLU A 84 12.40 -10.49 0.80
C GLU A 84 13.17 -11.62 1.53
N SER A 85 14.47 -11.42 1.80
CA SER A 85 15.36 -12.39 2.49
C SER A 85 15.27 -12.33 4.01
#